data_AF-A0A1H6JTX5-F1
#
_entry.id   AF-A0A1H6JTX5-F1
#
_cell.length_a   1.000
_cell.length_b   1.000
_cell.length_c   1.000
_cell.angle_alpha   90.00
_cell.angle_beta   90.00
_cell.angle_gamma   90.00
#
_symmetry.space_group_name_H-M   'P 1'
#
loop_
_entity.id
_entity.type
_entity.pdbx_description
1 polymer ?
#
loop_
_entity_poly.entity_id
_entity_poly.type
_entity_poly.pdbx_seq_one_letter_code
_entity_poly.pdbx_strand_id
1 'polypeptide(L)'
;MNEKELLETLIGEGWRVSSDEVGDQYCRKEKNGMLVQLLPYIKRRSNHYRLGLMPSLSTRQFSEAVSYICDTEVDFEPIVSSNLPATKLSYVSQGSVLDLLDSAEKWAESQCIEDGLRRYCELQTDCKGAYPLRHLAALAVAGEVSRLEDYASSFLQGNRLGFVNYIKKEFIDRAAAFSKTTKQRG
;
A
#
# COMPACT_ATOMS: atom_id res chain seq x y z
N MET A 1 -24.12 -16.29 1.94
CA MET A 1 -22.71 -15.90 1.82
C MET A 1 -22.18 -15.38 3.14
N ASN A 2 -21.20 -16.09 3.71
CA ASN A 2 -20.34 -15.69 4.81
C ASN A 2 -18.94 -15.31 4.29
N GLU A 3 -18.02 -14.93 5.18
CA GLU A 3 -16.66 -14.50 4.80
C GLU A 3 -15.84 -15.61 4.11
N LYS A 4 -16.00 -16.87 4.54
CA LYS A 4 -15.35 -18.01 3.89
C LYS A 4 -15.81 -18.17 2.44
N GLU A 5 -17.11 -18.14 2.20
CA GLU A 5 -17.71 -18.25 0.86
C GLU A 5 -17.30 -17.06 -0.04
N LEU A 6 -17.11 -15.86 0.53
CA LEU A 6 -16.56 -14.71 -0.18
C LEU A 6 -15.12 -14.96 -0.63
N LEU A 7 -14.26 -15.46 0.26
CA LEU A 7 -12.86 -15.76 -0.08
C LEU A 7 -12.74 -16.89 -1.10
N GLU A 8 -13.56 -17.94 -0.98
CA GLU A 8 -13.62 -19.02 -1.97
C GLU A 8 -14.01 -18.49 -3.35
N THR A 9 -14.93 -17.52 -3.41
CA THR A 9 -15.29 -16.83 -4.66
C THR A 9 -14.07 -16.10 -5.23
N LEU A 10 -13.34 -15.33 -4.43
CA LEU A 10 -12.15 -14.59 -4.88
C LEU A 10 -11.01 -15.53 -5.33
N ILE A 11 -10.80 -16.65 -4.64
CA ILE A 11 -9.85 -17.69 -5.05
C ILE A 11 -10.23 -18.25 -6.42
N GLY A 12 -11.52 -18.52 -6.65
CA GLY A 12 -12.05 -18.94 -7.94
C GLY A 12 -11.72 -17.97 -9.08
N GLU A 13 -11.67 -16.66 -8.79
CA GLU A 13 -11.28 -15.58 -9.71
C GLU A 13 -9.75 -15.34 -9.79
N GLY A 14 -8.96 -16.27 -9.23
CA GLY A 14 -7.51 -16.29 -9.31
C GLY A 14 -6.79 -15.39 -8.30
N TRP A 15 -7.46 -14.95 -7.24
CA TRP A 15 -6.83 -14.19 -6.16
C TRP A 15 -6.13 -15.10 -5.15
N ARG A 16 -4.96 -14.69 -4.68
CA ARG A 16 -4.25 -15.40 -3.60
C ARG A 16 -4.67 -14.83 -2.27
N VAL A 17 -5.18 -15.67 -1.39
CA VAL A 17 -5.57 -15.28 -0.03
C VAL A 17 -4.41 -15.52 0.94
N SER A 18 -4.19 -14.57 1.83
CA SER A 18 -3.28 -14.73 2.98
C SER A 18 -3.84 -13.95 4.16
N SER A 19 -3.17 -14.07 5.30
CA SER A 19 -3.47 -13.34 6.53
C SER A 19 -2.30 -12.46 6.92
N ASP A 20 -2.59 -11.34 7.58
CA ASP A 20 -1.56 -10.55 8.25
C ASP A 20 -1.27 -11.10 9.66
N GLU A 21 -0.38 -10.42 10.39
CA GLU A 21 0.05 -10.82 11.74
C GLU A 21 -1.09 -10.85 12.77
N VAL A 22 -2.17 -10.10 12.54
CA VAL A 22 -3.34 -10.04 13.44
C VAL A 22 -4.48 -10.96 12.97
N GLY A 23 -4.28 -11.66 11.86
CA GLY A 23 -5.23 -12.63 11.30
C GLY A 23 -6.22 -12.05 10.31
N ASP A 24 -6.13 -10.75 9.97
CA ASP A 24 -7.00 -10.13 8.98
C ASP A 24 -6.68 -10.71 7.60
N GLN A 25 -7.72 -11.15 6.90
CA GLN A 25 -7.57 -11.81 5.60
C GLN A 25 -7.54 -10.77 4.48
N TYR A 26 -6.58 -10.92 3.59
CA TYR A 26 -6.44 -10.10 2.41
C TYR A 26 -6.26 -10.98 1.16
N CYS A 27 -6.57 -10.40 0.00
CA CYS A 27 -6.41 -11.05 -1.28
C CYS A 27 -5.44 -10.26 -2.14
N ARG A 28 -4.45 -10.90 -2.76
CA ARG A 28 -3.47 -10.26 -3.65
C ARG A 28 -3.46 -10.88 -5.05
N LYS A 29 -3.21 -10.02 -6.03
CA LYS A 29 -3.00 -10.40 -7.43
C LYS A 29 -2.01 -9.41 -8.05
N GLU A 30 -1.16 -9.92 -8.93
CA GLU A 30 -0.28 -9.08 -9.74
C GLU A 30 -0.89 -8.88 -11.12
N LYS A 31 -0.92 -7.63 -11.59
CA LYS A 31 -1.49 -7.26 -12.89
C LYS A 31 -0.68 -6.12 -13.48
N ASN A 32 -0.12 -6.32 -14.67
CA ASN A 32 0.67 -5.31 -15.39
C ASN A 32 1.81 -4.68 -14.56
N GLY A 33 2.52 -5.49 -13.77
CA GLY A 33 3.60 -5.03 -12.88
C GLY A 33 3.14 -4.31 -11.61
N MET A 34 1.82 -4.14 -11.42
CA MET A 34 1.23 -3.62 -10.19
C MET A 34 0.82 -4.77 -9.27
N LEU A 35 0.99 -4.55 -7.97
CA LEU A 35 0.41 -5.39 -6.94
C LEU A 35 -0.95 -4.81 -6.54
N VAL A 36 -2.02 -5.59 -6.69
CA VAL A 36 -3.36 -5.23 -6.24
C VAL A 36 -3.67 -6.02 -4.98
N GLN A 37 -4.08 -5.34 -3.91
CA GLN A 37 -4.54 -5.95 -2.68
C GLN A 37 -5.99 -5.57 -2.39
N LEU A 38 -6.81 -6.55 -2.00
CA LEU A 38 -8.17 -6.38 -1.51
C LEU A 38 -8.21 -6.75 -0.03
N LEU A 39 -8.97 -5.98 0.75
CA LEU A 39 -9.39 -6.30 2.11
C LEU A 39 -10.90 -6.61 2.08
N PRO A 40 -11.28 -7.86 1.75
CA PRO A 40 -12.68 -8.26 1.67
C PRO A 40 -13.35 -8.26 3.05
N TYR A 41 -14.59 -7.80 3.14
CA TYR A 41 -15.39 -7.94 4.36
C TYR A 41 -16.88 -8.02 4.08
N ILE A 42 -17.59 -8.74 4.96
CA ILE A 42 -19.06 -8.76 5.02
C ILE A 42 -19.49 -8.37 6.43
N LYS A 43 -20.17 -7.23 6.56
CA LYS A 43 -20.75 -6.80 7.84
C LYS A 43 -22.27 -6.93 7.82
N ARG A 44 -22.82 -7.81 8.67
CA ARG A 44 -24.26 -7.93 8.87
C ARG A 44 -24.79 -6.78 9.73
N ARG A 45 -25.89 -6.17 9.31
CA ARG A 45 -26.72 -5.22 10.06
C ARG A 45 -28.12 -5.78 10.25
N SER A 46 -28.96 -5.10 11.03
CA SER A 46 -30.30 -5.58 11.39
C SER A 46 -31.19 -5.89 10.17
N ASN A 47 -31.04 -5.15 9.07
CA ASN A 47 -31.87 -5.30 7.87
C ASN A 47 -31.09 -5.35 6.54
N HIS A 48 -29.76 -5.39 6.57
CA HIS A 48 -28.93 -5.43 5.36
C HIS A 48 -27.53 -5.96 5.67
N TYR A 49 -26.77 -6.21 4.61
CA TYR A 49 -25.34 -6.48 4.63
C TYR A 49 -24.58 -5.30 4.03
N ARG A 50 -23.35 -5.11 4.48
CA ARG A 50 -22.35 -4.26 3.84
C ARG A 50 -21.23 -5.15 3.33
N LEU A 51 -21.07 -5.20 2.01
CA LEU A 51 -20.00 -5.93 1.33
C LEU A 51 -18.97 -4.91 0.81
N GLY A 52 -17.69 -5.13 1.07
CA GLY A 52 -16.61 -4.27 0.58
C GLY A 52 -15.34 -5.04 0.28
N LEU A 53 -14.50 -4.51 -0.63
CA LEU A 53 -13.19 -5.09 -0.99
C LEU A 53 -12.00 -4.16 -0.69
N MET A 54 -12.25 -2.87 -0.40
CA MET A 54 -11.22 -1.85 -0.04
C MET A 54 -9.90 -2.01 -0.81
N PRO A 55 -9.91 -1.83 -2.15
CA PRO A 55 -8.74 -2.12 -2.95
C PRO A 55 -7.61 -1.12 -2.70
N SER A 56 -6.38 -1.60 -2.85
CA SER A 56 -5.16 -0.80 -2.79
C SER A 56 -4.13 -1.31 -3.79
N LEU A 57 -3.23 -0.43 -4.19
CA LEU A 57 -2.20 -0.70 -5.19
C LEU A 57 -0.81 -0.39 -4.65
N SER A 58 0.16 -1.18 -5.10
CA SER A 58 1.57 -0.95 -4.88
C SER A 58 2.39 -1.46 -6.07
N THR A 59 3.71 -1.32 -5.97
CA THR A 59 4.68 -2.02 -6.81
C THR A 59 5.59 -2.85 -5.91
N ARG A 60 6.20 -3.89 -6.48
CA ARG A 60 7.24 -4.68 -5.77
C ARG A 60 8.37 -3.77 -5.29
N GLN A 61 8.86 -2.91 -6.17
CA GLN A 61 9.97 -2.00 -5.87
C GLN A 61 9.66 -1.05 -4.69
N PHE A 62 8.44 -0.54 -4.59
CA PHE A 62 8.07 0.33 -3.48
C PHE A 62 7.98 -0.42 -2.15
N SER A 63 7.39 -1.62 -2.14
CA SER A 63 7.31 -2.46 -0.93
C SER A 63 8.70 -2.95 -0.50
N GLU A 64 9.58 -3.27 -1.45
CA GLU A 64 10.99 -3.58 -1.20
C GLU A 64 11.76 -2.39 -0.62
N ALA A 65 11.54 -1.18 -1.11
CA ALA A 65 12.16 0.03 -0.55
C ALA A 65 11.76 0.23 0.91
N VAL A 66 10.46 0.05 1.22
CA VAL A 66 9.94 0.13 2.60
C VAL A 66 10.56 -0.95 3.48
N SER A 67 10.62 -2.20 2.98
CA SER A 67 11.27 -3.32 3.69
C SER A 67 12.72 -2.99 4.04
N TYR A 68 13.48 -2.51 3.05
CA TYR A 68 14.88 -2.16 3.20
C TYR A 68 15.09 -1.01 4.20
N ILE A 69 14.23 0.01 4.15
CA ILE A 69 14.28 1.16 5.07
C ILE A 69 13.92 0.76 6.51
N CYS A 70 13.09 -0.26 6.71
CA CYS A 70 12.63 -0.71 8.03
C CYS A 70 13.51 -1.79 8.67
N ASP A 71 14.31 -2.54 7.91
CA ASP A 71 14.93 -3.82 8.35
C ASP A 71 13.90 -4.92 8.64
N THR A 72 12.79 -4.92 7.93
CA THR A 72 11.73 -5.89 8.17
C THR A 72 11.10 -6.27 6.86
N GLU A 73 10.69 -7.52 6.73
CA GLU A 73 9.98 -8.00 5.56
C GLU A 73 8.63 -7.28 5.47
N VAL A 74 8.46 -6.46 4.43
CA VAL A 74 7.20 -5.78 4.12
C VAL A 74 6.71 -6.29 2.77
N ASP A 75 5.75 -7.18 2.87
CA ASP A 75 5.10 -7.87 1.77
C ASP A 75 4.32 -6.94 0.83
N PHE A 76 3.74 -5.88 1.39
CA PHE A 76 2.92 -4.92 0.65
C PHE A 76 2.81 -3.60 1.42
N GLU A 77 3.29 -2.50 0.83
CA GLU A 77 3.01 -1.14 1.33
C GLU A 77 2.19 -0.37 0.28
N PRO A 78 1.00 0.18 0.60
CA PRO A 78 0.15 0.82 -0.38
C PRO A 78 0.67 2.18 -0.87
N ILE A 79 0.72 2.33 -2.20
CA ILE A 79 0.91 3.60 -2.90
C ILE A 79 -0.41 4.33 -3.04
N VAL A 80 -1.44 3.62 -3.52
CA VAL A 80 -2.79 4.14 -3.74
C VAL A 80 -3.77 3.29 -2.96
N SER A 81 -4.66 3.92 -2.20
CA SER A 81 -5.72 3.22 -1.45
C SER A 81 -7.07 3.78 -1.82
N SER A 82 -8.05 2.89 -1.94
CA SER A 82 -9.42 3.28 -2.23
C SER A 82 -10.21 3.56 -0.97
N ASN A 83 -11.10 4.55 -1.05
CA ASN A 83 -12.19 4.77 -0.09
C ASN A 83 -13.54 4.35 -0.67
N LEU A 84 -13.58 3.40 -1.60
CA LEU A 84 -14.83 2.91 -2.20
C LEU A 84 -15.81 2.49 -1.09
N PRO A 85 -17.05 3.00 -1.11
CA PRO A 85 -18.03 2.68 -0.09
C PRO A 85 -18.45 1.21 -0.19
N ALA A 86 -18.81 0.62 0.94
CA ALA A 86 -19.41 -0.71 0.97
C ALA A 86 -20.74 -0.73 0.23
N THR A 87 -20.98 -1.78 -0.56
CA THR A 87 -22.28 -2.02 -1.20
C THR A 87 -23.28 -2.47 -0.15
N LYS A 88 -24.43 -1.79 -0.07
CA LYS A 88 -25.54 -2.15 0.80
C LYS A 88 -26.46 -3.14 0.08
N LEU A 89 -26.62 -4.32 0.65
CA LEU A 89 -27.39 -5.42 0.02
C LEU A 89 -28.39 -6.03 1.00
N SER A 90 -29.56 -6.44 0.53
CA SER A 90 -30.52 -7.22 1.34
C SER A 90 -30.05 -8.67 1.54
N TYR A 91 -29.35 -9.23 0.55
CA TYR A 91 -28.66 -10.52 0.61
C TYR A 91 -27.34 -10.45 -0.18
N VAL A 92 -26.34 -11.24 0.23
CA VAL A 92 -25.05 -11.33 -0.47
C VAL A 92 -25.03 -12.62 -1.30
N SER A 93 -24.87 -12.49 -2.62
CA SER A 93 -24.72 -13.59 -3.58
C SER A 93 -23.35 -13.57 -4.24
N GLN A 94 -22.97 -14.69 -4.87
CA GLN A 94 -21.76 -14.74 -5.71
C GLN A 94 -21.77 -13.65 -6.78
N GLY A 95 -22.89 -13.43 -7.47
CA GLY A 95 -23.02 -12.34 -8.45
C GLY A 95 -22.69 -10.97 -7.87
N SER A 96 -23.18 -10.64 -6.66
CA SER A 96 -22.86 -9.38 -6.00
C SER A 96 -21.38 -9.21 -5.63
N VAL A 97 -20.67 -10.33 -5.40
CA VAL A 97 -19.21 -10.32 -5.19
C VAL A 97 -18.50 -10.05 -6.50
N LEU A 98 -18.90 -10.71 -7.58
CA LEU A 98 -18.30 -10.53 -8.91
C LEU A 98 -18.50 -9.11 -9.44
N ASP A 99 -19.68 -8.52 -9.24
CA ASP A 99 -19.95 -7.12 -9.61
C ASP A 99 -19.03 -6.14 -8.84
N LEU A 100 -18.83 -6.41 -7.55
CA LEU A 100 -17.95 -5.60 -6.71
C LEU A 100 -16.47 -5.81 -7.08
N LEU A 101 -16.09 -7.03 -7.44
CA LEU A 101 -14.74 -7.35 -7.91
C LEU A 101 -14.43 -6.64 -9.22
N ASP A 102 -15.33 -6.71 -10.21
CA ASP A 102 -15.21 -5.97 -11.47
C ASP A 102 -15.07 -4.46 -11.22
N SER A 103 -15.85 -3.90 -10.29
CA SER A 103 -15.72 -2.50 -9.88
C SER A 103 -14.35 -2.19 -9.25
N ALA A 104 -13.82 -3.08 -8.42
CA ALA A 104 -12.50 -2.93 -7.80
C ALA A 104 -11.36 -3.04 -8.82
N GLU A 105 -11.47 -3.95 -9.80
CA GLU A 105 -10.50 -4.10 -10.88
C GLU A 105 -10.52 -2.88 -11.82
N LYS A 106 -11.69 -2.38 -12.21
CA LYS A 106 -11.83 -1.13 -12.98
C LYS A 106 -11.27 0.07 -12.23
N TRP A 107 -11.52 0.16 -10.93
CA TRP A 107 -10.89 1.18 -10.09
C TRP A 107 -9.37 1.07 -10.14
N ALA A 108 -8.80 -0.13 -9.98
CA ALA A 108 -7.37 -0.36 -10.02
C ALA A 108 -6.76 0.05 -11.37
N GLU A 109 -7.40 -0.32 -12.48
CA GLU A 109 -6.97 0.04 -13.84
C GLU A 109 -7.03 1.55 -14.13
N SER A 110 -7.91 2.28 -13.44
CA SER A 110 -8.01 3.73 -13.59
C SER A 110 -6.97 4.53 -12.80
N GLN A 111 -6.17 3.88 -11.94
CA GLN A 111 -5.17 4.59 -11.13
C GLN A 111 -3.85 4.78 -11.90
N CYS A 112 -3.18 5.91 -11.66
CA CYS A 112 -1.78 6.13 -12.06
C CYS A 112 -0.88 5.98 -10.83
N ILE A 113 -0.03 4.95 -10.83
CA ILE A 113 0.91 4.66 -9.74
C ILE A 113 1.97 5.75 -9.61
N GLU A 114 2.43 6.26 -10.74
CA GLU A 114 3.47 7.29 -10.82
C GLU A 114 2.99 8.58 -10.13
N ASP A 115 1.73 8.96 -10.32
CA ASP A 115 1.13 10.08 -9.60
C ASP A 115 1.01 9.81 -8.10
N GLY A 116 0.73 8.57 -7.70
CA GLY A 116 0.74 8.15 -6.30
C GLY A 116 2.13 8.31 -5.66
N LEU A 117 3.17 7.82 -6.33
CA LEU A 117 4.57 7.97 -5.90
C LEU A 117 4.99 9.44 -5.84
N ARG A 118 4.63 10.24 -6.85
CA ARG A 118 4.93 11.68 -6.89
C ARG A 118 4.33 12.41 -5.69
N ARG A 119 3.07 12.12 -5.33
CA ARG A 119 2.44 12.69 -4.13
C ARG A 119 3.23 12.38 -2.86
N TYR A 120 3.78 11.17 -2.74
CA TYR A 120 4.65 10.84 -1.60
C TYR A 120 5.98 11.58 -1.64
N CYS A 121 6.61 11.76 -2.80
CA CYS A 121 7.82 12.58 -2.92
C CYS A 121 7.58 14.05 -2.53
N GLU A 122 6.38 14.58 -2.75
CA GLU A 122 6.01 15.98 -2.47
C GLU A 122 5.57 16.22 -1.01
N LEU A 123 5.42 15.15 -0.21
CA LEU A 123 5.06 15.28 1.19
C LEU A 123 6.05 16.15 1.96
N GLN A 124 5.50 16.94 2.89
CA GLN A 124 6.28 17.61 3.92
C GLN A 124 6.76 16.59 4.94
N THR A 125 7.90 16.86 5.55
CA THR A 125 8.57 15.97 6.49
C THR A 125 7.83 15.82 7.82
N ASP A 126 6.93 16.74 8.15
CA ASP A 126 6.07 16.74 9.35
C ASP A 126 4.72 16.00 9.18
N CYS A 127 4.53 15.30 8.05
CA CYS A 127 3.36 14.46 7.84
C CYS A 127 3.24 13.35 8.90
N LYS A 128 2.02 12.87 9.16
CA LYS A 128 1.70 11.99 10.30
C LYS A 128 1.51 10.54 9.89
N GLY A 129 1.45 9.64 10.87
CA GLY A 129 1.19 8.21 10.62
C GLY A 129 2.33 7.59 9.83
N ALA A 130 2.01 6.74 8.86
CA ALA A 130 3.00 6.05 8.01
C ALA A 130 3.58 6.92 6.88
N TYR A 131 3.02 8.12 6.64
CA TYR A 131 3.39 8.96 5.50
C TYR A 131 4.88 9.34 5.45
N PRO A 132 5.57 9.65 6.57
CA PRO A 132 7.00 9.94 6.53
C PRO A 132 7.85 8.78 6.01
N LEU A 133 7.48 7.54 6.32
CA LEU A 133 8.17 6.35 5.80
C LEU A 133 7.91 6.19 4.30
N ARG A 134 6.66 6.37 3.86
CA ARG A 134 6.28 6.32 2.44
C ARG A 134 6.96 7.43 1.63
N HIS A 135 7.14 8.60 2.24
CA HIS A 135 7.90 9.70 1.66
C HIS A 135 9.36 9.29 1.39
N LEU A 136 10.06 8.73 2.39
CA LEU A 136 11.44 8.26 2.22
C LEU A 136 11.54 7.15 1.17
N ALA A 137 10.62 6.19 1.17
CA ALA A 137 10.58 5.12 0.18
C ALA A 137 10.33 5.66 -1.24
N ALA A 138 9.42 6.62 -1.40
CA ALA A 138 9.13 7.23 -2.70
C ALA A 138 10.33 8.02 -3.23
N LEU A 139 11.01 8.80 -2.39
CA LEU A 139 12.27 9.46 -2.76
C LEU A 139 13.35 8.45 -3.18
N ALA A 140 13.46 7.34 -2.45
CA ALA A 140 14.44 6.29 -2.77
C ALA A 140 14.17 5.68 -4.15
N VAL A 141 12.91 5.29 -4.42
CA VAL A 141 12.45 4.75 -5.71
C VAL A 141 12.61 5.77 -6.84
N ALA A 142 12.34 7.06 -6.58
CA ALA A 142 12.48 8.14 -7.56
C ALA A 142 13.95 8.52 -7.84
N GLY A 143 14.92 8.00 -7.08
CA GLY A 143 16.33 8.33 -7.29
C GLY A 143 16.77 9.66 -6.65
N GLU A 144 16.01 10.20 -5.70
CA GLU A 144 16.22 11.51 -5.06
C GLU A 144 17.32 11.47 -3.99
N VAL A 145 18.51 10.98 -4.37
CA VAL A 145 19.66 10.76 -3.48
C VAL A 145 20.10 12.04 -2.77
N SER A 146 20.22 13.15 -3.51
CA SER A 146 20.67 14.44 -2.92
C SER A 146 19.75 14.88 -1.79
N ARG A 147 18.43 14.80 -1.99
CA ARG A 147 17.44 15.19 -0.98
C ARG A 147 17.51 14.29 0.26
N LEU A 148 17.73 12.99 0.07
CA LEU A 148 17.92 12.05 1.18
C LEU A 148 19.22 12.33 1.95
N GLU A 149 20.32 12.69 1.26
CA GLU A 149 21.59 13.06 1.89
C GLU A 149 21.50 14.38 2.66
N ASP A 150 20.73 15.36 2.15
CA ASP A 150 20.44 16.61 2.85
C ASP A 150 19.65 16.37 4.15
N TYR A 151 18.69 15.44 4.13
CA TYR A 151 17.97 15.02 5.33
C TYR A 151 18.89 14.34 6.34
N ALA A 152 19.77 13.43 5.89
CA ALA A 152 20.72 12.75 6.77
C ALA A 152 21.70 13.74 7.43
N SER A 153 22.18 14.72 6.65
CA SER A 153 23.01 15.83 7.12
C SER A 153 22.32 16.68 8.18
N SER A 154 21.04 17.01 7.97
CA SER A 154 20.24 17.76 8.94
C SER A 154 20.07 17.01 10.27
N PHE A 155 19.82 15.69 10.21
CA PHE A 155 19.74 14.84 11.41
C PHE A 155 21.05 14.82 12.20
N LEU A 156 22.20 14.80 11.53
CA LEU A 156 23.52 14.87 12.19
C LEU A 156 23.73 16.18 12.94
N GLN A 157 23.16 17.28 12.45
CA GLN A 157 23.21 18.60 13.10
C GLN A 157 22.17 18.76 14.22
N GLY A 158 21.42 17.70 14.55
CA GLY A 158 20.34 17.73 15.55
C GLY A 158 19.03 18.33 15.04
N ASN A 159 18.93 18.66 13.75
CA ASN A 159 17.71 19.16 13.14
C ASN A 159 16.93 18.03 12.45
N ARG A 160 15.83 17.61 13.07
CA ARG A 160 14.97 16.54 12.56
C ARG A 160 14.02 16.97 11.43
N LEU A 161 14.04 18.23 11.01
CA LEU A 161 13.17 18.76 9.93
C LEU A 161 11.67 18.51 10.17
N GLY A 162 11.23 18.36 11.42
CA GLY A 162 9.82 18.05 11.74
C GLY A 162 9.41 16.58 11.56
N PHE A 163 10.32 15.69 11.15
CA PHE A 163 10.04 14.25 11.09
C PHE A 163 9.58 13.71 12.45
N VAL A 164 8.48 12.96 12.40
CA VAL A 164 7.94 12.22 13.54
C VAL A 164 9.00 11.34 14.22
N ASN A 165 8.86 11.13 15.53
CA ASN A 165 9.90 10.54 16.39
C ASN A 165 10.38 9.15 15.95
N TYR A 166 9.52 8.35 15.32
CA TYR A 166 9.89 6.99 14.91
C TYR A 166 10.84 6.98 13.69
N ILE A 167 10.88 8.05 12.89
CA ILE A 167 11.83 8.16 11.79
C ILE A 167 13.20 8.47 12.37
N LYS A 168 14.14 7.54 12.20
CA LYS A 168 15.50 7.70 12.70
C LYS A 168 16.46 7.99 11.55
N LYS A 169 17.67 8.43 11.87
CA LYS A 169 18.69 8.72 10.85
C LYS A 169 18.97 7.48 9.99
N GLU A 170 18.98 6.30 10.60
CA GLU A 170 19.23 5.02 9.92
C GLU A 170 18.19 4.71 8.85
N PHE A 171 16.97 5.23 8.96
CA PHE A 171 15.93 5.05 7.94
C PHE A 171 16.28 5.88 6.69
N ILE A 172 16.76 7.11 6.90
CA ILE A 172 17.18 8.02 5.82
C ILE A 172 18.44 7.48 5.14
N ASP A 173 19.40 7.00 5.92
CA ASP A 173 20.64 6.40 5.38
C ASP A 173 20.33 5.19 4.50
N ARG A 174 19.40 4.32 4.94
CA ARG A 174 18.96 3.15 4.16
C ARG A 174 18.16 3.53 2.93
N ALA A 175 17.31 4.57 3.00
CA ALA A 175 16.63 5.11 1.83
C ALA A 175 17.64 5.60 0.78
N ALA A 176 18.68 6.34 1.20
CA ALA A 176 19.73 6.81 0.29
C ALA A 176 20.54 5.65 -0.31
N ALA A 177 20.85 4.62 0.49
CA ALA A 177 21.55 3.43 0.01
C ALA A 177 20.71 2.64 -1.02
N PHE A 178 19.42 2.42 -0.75
CA PHE A 178 18.50 1.76 -1.69
C PHE A 178 18.40 2.52 -3.03
N SER A 179 18.37 3.85 -2.97
CA SER A 179 18.31 4.71 -4.15
C SER A 179 19.56 4.60 -5.04
N LYS A 180 20.74 4.47 -4.42
CA LYS A 180 22.01 4.29 -5.13
C LYS A 180 22.13 2.93 -5.80
N THR A 181 21.65 1.86 -5.17
CA THR A 181 21.68 0.50 -5.74
C THR A 181 20.69 0.30 -6.88
N THR A 182 19.54 0.99 -6.84
CA THR A 182 18.55 0.95 -7.92
C THR A 182 18.99 1.74 -9.16
N LYS A 183 19.66 2.90 -8.99
CA LYS A 183 20.25 3.66 -10.13
C LYS A 183 21.32 2.90 -10.91
N GLN A 184 21.97 1.90 -10.32
CA GLN A 184 22.97 1.08 -11.01
C GLN A 184 22.36 -0.07 -11.82
N ARG A 185 21.04 -0.30 -11.72
CA ARG A 185 20.32 -1.41 -12.38
C ARG A 185 19.42 -0.98 -13.54
N GLY A 186 19.20 0.32 -13.74
CA GLY A 186 18.43 0.88 -14.86
C GLY A 186 19.35 1.54 -15.87
#